data_AF-A0A928JYI1-F1
#
_entry.id   AF-A0A928JYI1-F1
#
_cell.length_a   1.000
_cell.length_b   1.000
_cell.length_c   1.000
_cell.angle_alpha   90.00
_cell.angle_beta   90.00
_cell.angle_gamma   90.00
#
_symmetry.space_group_name_H-M   'P 1'
#
loop_
_entity.id
_entity.type
_entity.pdbx_description
1 polymer ?
#
loop_
_entity_poly.entity_id
_entity_poly.type
_entity_poly.pdbx_seq_one_letter_code
_entity_poly.pdbx_strand_id
1 'polypeptide(L)'
;MIIVFRLLKYFSNISLILVLFFIYEGVSVIRTYDKGDRLKSWIHIMGRDINNFFGKMVVPLLVILLISTVCTSTAFLQIVGINNLELKPEGTYCFYVKAKNRNDKTYDLPAKIRVVKEETEYSDDKTKTDTYYYLERVYFPNGEYLDTSCLNPVTINKVTYYFDNEGKIWNITLLNKHAYSQYVTETNNASWYMVTLLLIKTVIQLIVLYSVLIYNRKNQETESGESQ
;
A
#
# COMPACT_ATOMS: atom_id res chain seq x y z
N MET A 1 -2.30 -12.62 4.74
CA MET A 1 -1.91 -11.66 3.69
C MET A 1 -1.83 -10.21 4.21
N ILE A 2 -2.84 -9.69 4.91
CA ILE A 2 -2.86 -8.32 5.48
C ILE A 2 -1.67 -8.02 6.42
N ILE A 3 -1.28 -8.98 7.27
CA ILE A 3 -0.13 -8.84 8.19
C ILE A 3 1.19 -8.67 7.41
N VAL A 4 1.35 -9.38 6.29
CA VAL A 4 2.55 -9.30 5.44
C VAL A 4 2.69 -7.92 4.82
N PHE A 5 1.58 -7.33 4.36
CA PHE A 5 1.57 -5.96 3.81
C PHE A 5 1.89 -4.88 4.86
N ARG A 6 1.37 -5.04 6.09
CA ARG A 6 1.71 -4.13 7.19
C ARG A 6 3.17 -4.24 7.59
N LEU A 7 3.70 -5.47 7.66
CA LEU A 7 5.12 -5.71 7.92
C LEU A 7 6.01 -5.12 6.82
N LEU A 8 5.65 -5.26 5.55
CA LEU A 8 6.37 -4.65 4.43
C LEU A 8 6.41 -3.12 4.50
N LYS A 9 5.29 -2.48 4.88
CA LYS A 9 5.23 -1.02 5.08
C LYS A 9 6.11 -0.57 6.26
N TYR A 10 6.07 -1.28 7.38
CA TYR A 10 6.93 -0.99 8.54
C TYR A 10 8.41 -1.19 8.20
N PHE A 11 8.76 -2.29 7.54
CA PHE A 11 10.12 -2.56 7.09
C PHE A 11 10.60 -1.46 6.13
N SER A 12 9.73 -0.98 5.24
CA SER A 12 10.05 0.11 4.32
C SER A 12 10.38 1.41 5.04
N ASN A 13 9.61 1.77 6.07
CA ASN A 13 9.85 2.98 6.85
C ASN A 13 11.13 2.85 7.70
N ILE A 14 11.35 1.68 8.33
CA ILE A 14 12.57 1.41 9.12
C ILE A 14 13.81 1.45 8.22
N SER A 15 13.76 0.84 7.03
CA SER A 15 14.88 0.89 6.09
C SER A 15 15.14 2.30 5.58
N LEU A 16 14.11 3.12 5.34
CA LEU A 16 14.29 4.53 4.98
C LEU A 16 14.98 5.31 6.11
N ILE A 17 14.56 5.11 7.36
CA ILE A 17 15.17 5.74 8.54
C ILE A 17 16.63 5.30 8.69
N LEU A 18 16.93 4.01 8.51
CA LEU A 18 18.29 3.50 8.55
C LEU A 18 19.15 4.14 7.44
N VAL A 19 18.64 4.23 6.21
CA VAL A 19 19.36 4.90 5.11
C VAL A 19 19.62 6.37 5.44
N LEU A 20 18.64 7.10 5.97
CA LEU A 20 18.82 8.50 6.38
C LEU A 20 19.81 8.64 7.54
N PHE A 21 19.79 7.73 8.51
CA PHE A 21 20.73 7.68 9.62
C PHE A 21 22.16 7.45 9.13
N PHE A 22 22.37 6.50 8.20
CA PHE A 22 23.67 6.26 7.60
C PHE A 22 24.17 7.42 6.74
N ILE A 23 23.28 8.13 6.03
CA ILE A 23 23.64 9.36 5.31
C ILE A 23 24.05 10.45 6.31
N TYR A 24 23.31 10.60 7.41
CA TYR A 24 23.65 11.57 8.47
C TYR A 24 25.00 11.27 9.12
N GLU A 25 25.26 10.01 9.49
CA GLU A 25 26.54 9.57 10.04
C GLU A 25 27.69 9.71 9.02
N GLY A 26 27.44 9.39 7.75
CA GLY A 26 28.42 9.63 6.69
C GLY A 26 28.80 11.11 6.58
N VAL A 27 27.82 12.01 6.66
CA VAL A 27 28.05 13.47 6.62
C VAL A 27 28.69 14.00 7.90
N SER A 28 28.32 13.48 9.08
CA SER A 28 28.89 13.89 10.37
C SER A 28 30.35 13.46 10.51
N VAL A 29 30.66 12.24 10.07
CA VAL A 29 32.02 11.71 10.01
C VAL A 29 32.88 12.54 9.05
N ILE A 30 32.36 12.98 7.90
CA ILE A 30 33.06 13.90 6.99
C ILE A 30 33.38 15.25 7.67
N ARG A 31 32.55 15.71 8.62
CA ARG A 31 32.74 17.00 9.32
C ARG A 31 33.84 16.97 10.37
N THR A 32 34.23 15.81 10.89
CA THR A 32 35.28 15.67 11.92
C THR A 32 36.70 15.47 11.34
N TYR A 33 36.85 15.51 10.01
CA TYR A 33 38.10 15.18 9.27
C TYR A 33 39.25 16.18 9.37
N ASP A 34 39.19 17.21 10.21
CA ASP A 34 40.23 18.25 10.20
C ASP A 34 41.48 17.92 11.06
N LYS A 35 41.59 16.72 11.66
CA LYS A 35 42.72 16.40 12.56
C LYS A 35 43.23 14.95 12.48
N GLY A 36 44.33 14.73 11.73
CA GLY A 36 45.38 13.75 12.08
C GLY A 36 45.69 12.63 11.07
N ASP A 37 46.96 12.58 10.61
CA ASP A 37 47.47 11.64 9.59
C ASP A 37 47.55 10.15 10.00
N ARG A 38 47.44 9.79 11.28
CA ARG A 38 47.43 8.37 11.70
C ARG A 38 46.06 7.70 11.59
N LEU A 39 44.99 8.48 11.48
CA LEU A 39 43.62 7.98 11.29
C LEU A 39 43.38 7.51 9.83
N LYS A 40 44.13 8.07 8.88
CA LYS A 40 44.03 7.83 7.43
C LYS A 40 44.10 6.36 7.03
N SER A 41 45.02 5.58 7.62
CA SER A 41 45.21 4.17 7.24
C SER A 41 44.08 3.25 7.73
N TRP A 42 43.54 3.48 8.92
CA TRP A 42 42.40 2.72 9.44
C TRP A 42 41.10 3.09 8.73
N ILE A 43 40.95 4.37 8.41
CA ILE A 43 39.83 4.91 7.64
C ILE A 43 39.82 4.38 6.20
N HIS A 44 40.98 4.23 5.57
CA HIS A 44 41.02 3.73 4.20
C HIS A 44 40.57 2.27 4.11
N ILE A 45 40.94 1.45 5.11
CA ILE A 45 40.54 0.04 5.21
C ILE A 45 39.05 -0.06 5.57
N MET A 46 38.58 0.66 6.60
CA MET A 46 37.15 0.65 6.95
C MET A 46 36.28 1.27 5.86
N GLY A 47 36.72 2.35 5.21
CA GLY A 47 36.02 3.01 4.11
C GLY A 47 35.88 2.12 2.87
N ARG A 48 36.88 1.26 2.59
CA ARG A 48 36.84 0.27 1.51
C ARG A 48 35.80 -0.83 1.79
N ASP A 49 35.79 -1.38 2.99
CA ASP A 49 34.82 -2.41 3.39
C ASP A 49 33.40 -1.86 3.47
N ILE A 50 33.26 -0.62 3.95
CA ILE A 50 31.99 0.11 3.99
C ILE A 50 31.49 0.38 2.56
N ASN A 51 32.31 0.89 1.64
CA ASN A 51 31.86 1.14 0.25
C ASN A 51 31.43 -0.14 -0.47
N ASN A 52 32.17 -1.25 -0.30
CA ASN A 52 31.80 -2.53 -0.88
C ASN A 52 30.51 -3.09 -0.27
N PHE A 53 30.30 -2.90 1.03
CA PHE A 53 29.07 -3.27 1.72
C PHE A 53 27.87 -2.42 1.25
N PHE A 54 28.04 -1.10 1.17
CA PHE A 54 27.01 -0.17 0.74
C PHE A 54 26.61 -0.41 -0.72
N GLY A 55 27.55 -0.56 -1.65
CA GLY A 55 27.23 -0.82 -3.06
C GLY A 55 26.50 -2.14 -3.28
N LYS A 56 26.92 -3.22 -2.59
CA LYS A 56 26.35 -4.57 -2.81
C LYS A 56 25.06 -4.82 -2.04
N MET A 57 24.83 -4.18 -0.89
CA MET A 57 23.63 -4.39 -0.06
C MET A 57 22.60 -3.26 -0.19
N VAL A 58 23.03 -2.00 -0.24
CA VAL A 58 22.09 -0.85 -0.21
C VAL A 58 21.38 -0.66 -1.54
N VAL A 59 22.06 -0.90 -2.66
CA VAL A 59 21.44 -0.78 -4.00
C VAL A 59 20.31 -1.79 -4.18
N PRO A 60 20.48 -3.12 -3.95
CA PRO A 60 19.37 -4.06 -4.02
C PRO A 60 18.26 -3.76 -3.02
N LEU A 61 18.61 -3.35 -1.80
CA LEU A 61 17.63 -2.97 -0.77
C LEU A 61 16.75 -1.79 -1.23
N LEU A 62 17.35 -0.74 -1.78
CA LEU A 62 16.62 0.42 -2.30
C LEU A 62 15.72 0.06 -3.48
N VAL A 63 16.16 -0.85 -4.37
CA VAL A 63 15.32 -1.35 -5.47
C VAL A 63 14.12 -2.15 -4.94
N ILE A 64 14.33 -3.03 -3.95
CA ILE A 64 13.25 -3.79 -3.31
C ILE A 64 12.25 -2.83 -2.64
N LEU A 65 12.75 -1.79 -1.97
CA LEU A 65 11.91 -0.76 -1.35
C LEU A 65 11.06 -0.02 -2.38
N LEU A 66 11.65 0.35 -3.52
CA LEU A 66 10.95 1.04 -4.60
C LEU A 66 9.81 0.17 -5.17
N ILE A 67 10.11 -1.10 -5.49
CA ILE A 67 9.11 -2.05 -5.98
C ILE A 67 7.99 -2.25 -4.93
N SER A 68 8.37 -2.45 -3.66
CA SER A 68 7.41 -2.61 -2.56
C SER A 68 6.50 -1.39 -2.41
N THR A 69 7.05 -0.17 -2.49
CA THR A 69 6.27 1.07 -2.36
C THR A 69 5.23 1.20 -3.46
N VAL A 70 5.59 0.85 -4.70
CA VAL A 70 4.67 0.88 -5.84
C VAL A 70 3.60 -0.21 -5.71
N CYS A 71 4.01 -1.45 -5.43
CA CYS A 71 3.09 -2.59 -5.35
C CYS A 71 2.12 -2.53 -4.16
N THR A 72 2.42 -1.77 -3.11
CA THR A 72 1.53 -1.58 -1.95
C THR A 72 0.56 -0.40 -2.11
N SER A 73 0.71 0.42 -3.15
CA SER A 73 -0.18 1.54 -3.39
C SER A 73 -1.57 1.09 -3.84
N THR A 74 -2.61 1.60 -3.17
CA THR A 74 -4.01 1.32 -3.54
C THR A 74 -4.34 1.82 -4.95
N ALA A 75 -3.73 2.93 -5.38
CA ALA A 75 -3.89 3.45 -6.75
C ALA A 75 -3.27 2.49 -7.78
N PHE A 76 -2.07 1.95 -7.50
CA PHE A 76 -1.44 0.97 -8.38
C PHE A 76 -2.27 -0.30 -8.47
N LEU A 77 -2.73 -0.84 -7.34
CA LEU A 77 -3.60 -2.02 -7.29
C LEU A 77 -4.89 -1.83 -8.09
N GLN A 78 -5.50 -0.64 -8.02
CA GLN A 78 -6.67 -0.30 -8.84
C GLN A 78 -6.34 -0.28 -10.34
N ILE A 79 -5.21 0.32 -10.73
CA ILE A 79 -4.76 0.40 -12.13
C ILE A 79 -4.52 -0.99 -12.73
N VAL A 80 -3.91 -1.90 -11.97
CA VAL A 80 -3.66 -3.29 -12.43
C VAL A 80 -4.89 -4.20 -12.29
N GLY A 81 -6.04 -3.66 -11.87
CA GLY A 81 -7.30 -4.41 -11.77
C GLY A 81 -7.42 -5.32 -10.54
N ILE A 82 -6.54 -5.18 -9.54
CA ILE A 82 -6.65 -5.91 -8.28
C ILE A 82 -7.70 -5.22 -7.40
N ASN A 83 -8.93 -5.72 -7.48
CA ASN A 83 -10.08 -5.18 -6.75
C ASN A 83 -10.44 -6.07 -5.55
N ASN A 84 -9.64 -5.99 -4.49
CA ASN A 84 -9.95 -6.61 -3.19
C ASN A 84 -10.61 -5.57 -2.28
N LEU A 85 -11.84 -5.84 -1.83
CA LEU A 85 -12.64 -4.95 -0.98
C LEU A 85 -11.94 -4.62 0.34
N GLU A 86 -11.24 -5.58 0.94
CA GLU A 86 -10.51 -5.41 2.22
C GLU A 86 -9.35 -4.41 2.11
N LEU A 87 -8.84 -4.19 0.89
CA LEU A 87 -7.75 -3.26 0.61
C LEU A 87 -8.26 -1.91 0.09
N LYS A 88 -9.57 -1.76 -0.13
CA LYS A 88 -10.12 -0.51 -0.65
C LYS A 88 -10.01 0.61 0.39
N PRO A 89 -9.73 1.85 -0.03
CA PRO A 89 -9.91 3.02 0.82
C PRO A 89 -11.38 3.22 1.19
N GLU A 90 -11.65 4.17 2.09
CA GLU A 90 -13.02 4.65 2.30
C GLU A 90 -13.63 5.13 0.97
N GLY A 91 -14.91 4.86 0.76
CA GLY A 91 -15.60 5.20 -0.48
C GLY A 91 -16.70 4.22 -0.87
N THR A 92 -17.21 4.39 -2.08
CA THR A 92 -18.25 3.56 -2.68
C THR A 92 -17.65 2.65 -3.74
N TYR A 93 -18.00 1.36 -3.73
CA TYR A 93 -17.49 0.38 -4.71
C TYR A 93 -18.59 -0.57 -5.17
N CYS A 94 -18.34 -1.26 -6.28
CA CYS A 94 -19.25 -2.26 -6.82
C CYS A 94 -18.68 -3.67 -6.62
N PHE A 95 -19.38 -4.50 -5.86
CA PHE A 95 -18.97 -5.89 -5.57
C PHE A 95 -20.16 -6.83 -5.71
N TYR A 96 -19.89 -8.08 -6.04
CA TYR A 96 -20.92 -9.11 -6.12
C TYR A 96 -21.45 -9.47 -4.74
N VAL A 97 -22.74 -9.74 -4.68
CA VAL A 97 -23.39 -10.42 -3.56
C VAL A 97 -24.06 -11.69 -4.07
N LYS A 98 -24.08 -12.73 -3.22
CA LYS A 98 -24.99 -13.87 -3.41
C LYS A 98 -26.31 -13.52 -2.78
N ALA A 99 -27.33 -13.33 -3.59
CA ALA A 99 -28.70 -13.14 -3.16
C ALA A 99 -29.48 -14.45 -3.31
N LYS A 100 -30.02 -14.97 -2.22
CA LYS A 100 -30.84 -16.18 -2.22
C LYS A 100 -32.27 -15.82 -1.81
N ASN A 101 -33.24 -16.19 -2.65
CA ASN A 101 -34.65 -15.94 -2.40
C ASN A 101 -35.30 -17.10 -1.60
N ARG A 102 -36.58 -16.95 -1.23
CA ARG A 102 -37.36 -17.96 -0.50
C ARG A 102 -37.52 -19.31 -1.22
N ASN A 103 -37.34 -19.35 -2.55
CA ASN A 103 -37.41 -20.57 -3.35
C ASN A 103 -36.05 -21.24 -3.50
N ASP A 104 -35.10 -20.91 -2.63
CA ASP A 104 -33.70 -21.33 -2.64
C ASP A 104 -32.90 -20.98 -3.91
N LYS A 105 -33.47 -20.17 -4.80
CA LYS A 105 -32.77 -19.74 -6.02
C LYS A 105 -31.76 -18.66 -5.65
N THR A 106 -30.51 -18.89 -6.09
CA THR A 106 -29.36 -18.03 -5.81
C THR A 106 -28.96 -17.25 -7.05
N TYR A 107 -28.58 -16.00 -6.85
CA TYR A 107 -28.16 -15.06 -7.87
C TYR A 107 -26.89 -14.36 -7.44
N ASP A 108 -25.91 -14.25 -8.34
CA ASP A 108 -24.76 -13.37 -8.16
C ASP A 108 -25.11 -12.00 -8.74
N LEU A 109 -25.36 -11.03 -7.87
CA LEU A 109 -25.86 -9.71 -8.25
C LEU A 109 -24.84 -8.61 -7.91
N PRO A 110 -24.66 -7.59 -8.76
CA PRO A 110 -23.84 -6.43 -8.41
C PRO A 110 -24.51 -5.62 -7.30
N ALA A 111 -23.73 -5.18 -6.33
CA ALA A 111 -24.20 -4.35 -5.24
C ALA A 111 -23.31 -3.12 -5.03
N LYS A 112 -23.94 -2.04 -4.57
CA LYS A 112 -23.27 -0.82 -4.12
C LYS A 112 -22.87 -1.00 -2.66
N ILE A 113 -21.56 -0.97 -2.41
CA ILE A 113 -20.97 -1.11 -1.08
C ILE A 113 -20.31 0.20 -0.68
N ARG A 114 -20.65 0.72 0.48
CA ARG A 114 -19.92 1.82 1.12
C ARG A 114 -18.95 1.25 2.14
N VAL A 115 -17.67 1.54 1.95
CA VAL A 115 -16.59 1.21 2.89
C VAL A 115 -16.40 2.42 3.79
N VAL A 116 -16.46 2.22 5.10
CA VAL A 116 -16.19 3.25 6.13
C VAL A 116 -15.03 2.77 7.00
N LYS A 117 -14.12 3.67 7.35
CA LYS A 117 -13.00 3.37 8.24
C LYS A 117 -13.15 4.22 9.50
N GLU A 118 -13.23 3.57 10.64
CA GLU A 118 -13.30 4.26 11.93
C GLU A 118 -12.00 4.01 12.69
N GLU A 119 -11.39 5.09 13.18
CA GLU A 119 -10.20 5.02 14.01
C GLU A 119 -10.66 4.98 15.47
N THR A 120 -10.41 3.87 16.14
CA THR A 120 -10.62 3.74 17.58
C THR A 120 -9.28 3.93 18.28
N GLU A 121 -9.21 4.94 19.13
CA GLU A 121 -8.05 5.21 19.96
C GLU A 121 -8.14 4.34 21.22
N TYR A 122 -7.13 3.49 21.43
CA TYR A 122 -6.96 2.75 22.68
C TYR A 122 -6.00 3.50 23.59
N SER A 123 -6.13 3.29 24.91
CA SER A 123 -5.14 3.79 25.88
C SER A 123 -3.73 3.32 25.49
N ASP A 124 -2.75 4.23 25.59
CA ASP A 124 -1.35 4.11 25.14
C ASP A 124 -1.10 4.36 23.63
N ASP A 125 -1.63 5.43 23.04
CA ASP A 125 -1.31 5.94 21.68
C ASP A 125 -1.46 4.91 20.54
N LYS A 126 -2.24 3.85 20.75
CA LYS A 126 -2.49 2.81 19.75
C LYS A 126 -3.81 3.12 19.04
N THR A 127 -3.71 3.65 17.84
CA THR A 127 -4.85 3.77 16.93
C THR A 127 -5.09 2.45 16.20
N LYS A 128 -6.31 1.94 16.30
CA LYS A 128 -6.79 0.81 15.50
C LYS A 128 -7.79 1.33 14.49
N THR A 129 -7.51 1.15 13.21
CA THR A 129 -8.49 1.42 12.15
C THR A 129 -9.33 0.17 11.91
N ASP A 130 -10.60 0.22 12.28
CA ASP A 130 -11.59 -0.79 11.93
C ASP A 130 -12.29 -0.42 10.61
N THR A 131 -12.64 -1.43 9.81
CA THR A 131 -13.25 -1.24 8.49
C THR A 131 -14.62 -1.87 8.48
N TYR A 132 -15.63 -1.07 8.15
CA TYR A 132 -17.03 -1.45 8.08
C TYR A 132 -17.52 -1.38 6.64
N TYR A 133 -18.33 -2.37 6.26
CA TYR A 133 -18.92 -2.46 4.93
C TYR A 133 -20.42 -2.25 5.06
N TYR A 134 -21.00 -1.33 4.32
CA TYR A 134 -22.44 -1.09 4.30
C TYR A 134 -22.97 -1.44 2.91
N LEU A 135 -23.91 -2.36 2.85
CA LEU A 135 -24.61 -2.73 1.63
C LEU A 135 -25.73 -1.70 1.39
N GLU A 136 -25.61 -0.84 0.38
CA GLU A 136 -26.61 0.21 0.15
C GLU A 136 -27.71 -0.26 -0.81
N ARG A 137 -27.33 -0.90 -1.92
CA ARG A 137 -28.28 -1.39 -2.94
C ARG A 137 -27.76 -2.65 -3.61
N VAL A 138 -28.67 -3.56 -3.98
CA VAL A 138 -28.39 -4.73 -4.82
C VAL A 138 -29.16 -4.59 -6.12
N TYR A 139 -28.47 -4.65 -7.26
CA TYR A 139 -29.09 -4.40 -8.58
C TYR A 139 -29.38 -5.71 -9.30
N PHE A 140 -30.59 -5.83 -9.81
CA PHE A 140 -31.03 -6.93 -10.64
C PHE A 140 -30.72 -6.67 -12.12
N PRO A 141 -30.69 -7.72 -12.98
CA PRO A 141 -30.39 -7.57 -14.40
C PRO A 141 -31.36 -6.66 -15.17
N ASN A 142 -32.59 -6.50 -14.68
CA ASN A 142 -33.61 -5.61 -15.26
C ASN A 142 -33.45 -4.14 -14.86
N GLY A 143 -32.43 -3.79 -14.06
CA GLY A 143 -32.19 -2.44 -13.56
C GLY A 143 -32.97 -2.06 -12.29
N GLU A 144 -33.87 -2.91 -11.83
CA GLU A 144 -34.48 -2.78 -10.50
C GLU A 144 -33.43 -3.03 -9.42
N TYR A 145 -33.69 -2.54 -8.21
CA TYR A 145 -32.79 -2.75 -7.09
C TYR A 145 -33.54 -3.05 -5.80
N LEU A 146 -32.91 -3.89 -4.98
CA LEU A 146 -33.23 -4.04 -3.57
C LEU A 146 -32.56 -2.89 -2.82
N ASP A 147 -33.35 -2.02 -2.20
CA ASP A 147 -32.83 -1.03 -1.28
C ASP A 147 -32.48 -1.72 0.05
N THR A 148 -31.20 -1.71 0.39
CA THR A 148 -30.67 -2.38 1.57
C THR A 148 -30.03 -1.38 2.52
N SER A 149 -30.38 -0.10 2.42
CA SER A 149 -29.86 1.02 3.22
C SER A 149 -30.15 0.84 4.72
N CYS A 150 -29.56 -0.18 5.31
CA CYS A 150 -29.56 -0.48 6.73
C CYS A 150 -28.33 0.17 7.36
N LEU A 151 -28.51 0.64 8.60
CA LEU A 151 -27.45 1.21 9.43
C LEU A 151 -26.44 0.16 9.94
N ASN A 152 -26.62 -1.12 9.60
CA ASN A 152 -25.80 -2.21 10.12
C ASN A 152 -24.72 -2.61 9.12
N PRO A 153 -23.46 -2.75 9.57
CA PRO A 153 -22.38 -3.21 8.72
C PRO A 153 -22.55 -4.70 8.38
N VAL A 154 -22.26 -5.05 7.13
CA VAL A 154 -22.18 -6.42 6.64
C VAL A 154 -20.76 -6.95 6.75
N THR A 155 -20.61 -8.27 6.87
CA THR A 155 -19.31 -8.93 6.86
C THR A 155 -19.15 -9.74 5.58
N ILE A 156 -17.95 -9.69 4.99
CA ILE A 156 -17.59 -10.48 3.82
C ILE A 156 -17.79 -11.98 4.12
N ASN A 157 -18.41 -12.70 3.18
CA ASN A 157 -18.71 -14.13 3.27
C ASN A 157 -19.61 -14.55 4.45
N LYS A 158 -20.32 -13.60 5.09
CA LYS A 158 -21.39 -13.90 6.06
C LYS A 158 -22.76 -13.57 5.49
N VAL A 159 -23.75 -14.35 5.88
CA VAL A 159 -25.15 -14.14 5.50
C VAL A 159 -25.71 -12.97 6.32
N THR A 160 -26.42 -12.07 5.65
CA THR A 160 -27.22 -10.99 6.23
C THR A 160 -28.60 -11.03 5.60
N TYR A 161 -29.63 -10.76 6.41
CA TYR A 161 -31.03 -10.85 6.00
C TYR A 161 -31.56 -9.47 5.65
N TYR A 162 -32.21 -9.36 4.49
CA TYR A 162 -32.86 -8.13 4.03
C TYR A 162 -34.30 -8.43 3.63
N PHE A 163 -35.14 -7.39 3.68
CA PHE A 163 -36.51 -7.44 3.22
C PHE A 163 -36.61 -6.60 1.94
N ASP A 164 -37.31 -7.11 0.93
CA ASP A 164 -37.68 -6.29 -0.22
C ASP A 164 -38.90 -5.42 0.08
N ASN A 165 -39.26 -4.58 -0.89
CA ASN A 165 -40.39 -3.65 -0.78
C ASN A 165 -41.74 -4.37 -0.61
N GLU A 166 -41.81 -5.68 -0.90
CA GLU A 166 -42.99 -6.52 -0.71
C GLU A 166 -42.93 -7.31 0.61
N GLY A 167 -41.90 -7.11 1.44
CA GLY A 167 -41.70 -7.80 2.71
C GLY A 167 -41.16 -9.24 2.56
N LYS A 168 -40.66 -9.63 1.39
CA LYS A 168 -40.03 -10.94 1.20
C LYS A 168 -38.58 -10.91 1.68
N ILE A 169 -38.17 -12.02 2.30
CA ILE A 169 -36.84 -12.15 2.90
C ILE A 169 -35.84 -12.60 1.83
N TRP A 170 -34.70 -11.92 1.81
CA TRP A 170 -33.53 -12.21 0.99
C TRP A 170 -32.33 -12.49 1.87
N ASN A 171 -31.65 -13.61 1.59
CA ASN A 171 -30.38 -13.93 2.24
C ASN A 171 -29.27 -13.40 1.35
N ILE A 172 -28.57 -12.36 1.80
CA ILE A 172 -27.50 -11.70 1.06
C ILE A 172 -26.16 -12.06 1.68
N THR A 173 -25.19 -12.45 0.86
CA THR A 173 -23.80 -12.67 1.27
C THR A 173 -22.88 -11.82 0.42
N LEU A 174 -22.14 -10.90 1.05
CA LEU A 174 -21.16 -10.07 0.37
C LEU A 174 -19.96 -10.90 -0.06
N LEU A 175 -19.63 -10.88 -1.36
CA LEU A 175 -18.45 -11.54 -1.89
C LEU A 175 -17.30 -10.54 -2.05
N ASN A 176 -16.08 -10.99 -1.80
CA ASN A 176 -14.87 -10.24 -2.15
C ASN A 176 -14.53 -10.42 -3.65
N LYS A 177 -15.50 -10.15 -4.52
CA LYS A 177 -15.37 -10.23 -5.97
C LYS A 177 -15.95 -8.95 -6.57
N HIS A 178 -15.10 -8.19 -7.24
CA HIS A 178 -15.51 -6.94 -7.89
C HIS A 178 -16.53 -7.21 -8.99
N ALA A 179 -17.50 -6.30 -9.09
CA ALA A 179 -18.54 -6.34 -10.10
C ALA A 179 -18.51 -5.06 -10.91
N TYR A 180 -18.93 -5.14 -12.17
CA TYR A 180 -19.14 -3.96 -13.01
C TYR A 180 -20.62 -3.71 -13.16
N SER A 181 -21.05 -2.48 -12.87
CA SER A 181 -22.43 -2.04 -13.04
C SER A 181 -22.47 -0.57 -13.44
N GLN A 182 -23.22 -0.27 -14.51
CA GLN A 182 -23.48 1.12 -14.93
C GLN A 182 -24.28 1.93 -13.90
N TYR A 183 -24.93 1.24 -12.95
CA TYR A 183 -25.76 1.87 -11.92
C TYR A 183 -24.98 2.25 -10.65
N VAL A 184 -23.69 1.91 -10.59
CA VAL A 184 -22.83 2.19 -9.43
C VAL A 184 -21.66 3.06 -9.84
N THR A 185 -21.68 4.32 -9.41
CA THR A 185 -20.53 5.21 -9.52
C THR A 185 -19.53 4.87 -8.42
N GLU A 186 -18.43 4.23 -8.79
CA GLU A 186 -17.36 3.86 -7.85
C GLU A 186 -16.44 5.04 -7.51
N THR A 187 -15.94 5.05 -6.28
CA THR A 187 -14.87 5.94 -5.84
C THR A 187 -13.58 5.54 -6.53
N ASN A 188 -13.12 6.40 -7.45
CA ASN A 188 -11.83 6.23 -8.09
C ASN A 188 -10.73 6.86 -7.23
N ASN A 189 -9.90 6.02 -6.61
CA ASN A 189 -8.75 6.47 -5.82
C ASN A 189 -7.46 6.57 -6.64
N ALA A 190 -7.48 6.14 -7.90
CA ALA A 190 -6.46 6.47 -8.89
C ALA A 190 -6.71 7.88 -9.45
N SER A 191 -6.91 8.86 -8.55
CA SER A 191 -6.95 10.26 -8.96
C SER A 191 -5.59 10.65 -9.51
N TRP A 192 -5.57 11.58 -10.47
CA TRP A 192 -4.33 12.13 -11.01
C TRP A 192 -3.38 12.62 -9.91
N TYR A 193 -3.94 13.17 -8.83
CA TYR A 193 -3.17 13.58 -7.65
C TYR A 193 -2.40 12.41 -7.00
N MET A 194 -3.05 11.26 -6.77
CA MET A 194 -2.41 10.08 -6.18
C MET A 194 -1.36 9.46 -7.11
N VAL A 195 -1.63 9.45 -8.42
CA VAL A 195 -0.66 9.00 -9.43
C VAL A 195 0.55 9.92 -9.44
N THR A 196 0.35 11.24 -9.43
CA THR A 196 1.43 12.23 -9.37
C THR A 196 2.26 12.10 -8.10
N LEU A 197 1.62 11.91 -6.93
CA LEU A 197 2.35 11.65 -5.68
C LEU A 197 3.20 10.37 -5.74
N LEU A 198 2.67 9.31 -6.35
CA LEU A 198 3.40 8.05 -6.52
C LEU A 198 4.59 8.23 -7.47
N LEU A 199 4.42 8.98 -8.56
CA LEU A 199 5.50 9.34 -9.48
C LEU A 199 6.57 10.17 -8.79
N ILE A 200 6.19 11.21 -8.04
CA ILE A 200 7.14 12.06 -7.29
C ILE A 200 7.96 11.21 -6.32
N LYS A 201 7.31 10.34 -5.54
CA LYS A 201 8.02 9.43 -4.61
C LYS A 201 9.01 8.53 -5.34
N THR A 202 8.59 7.96 -6.47
CA THR A 202 9.45 7.09 -7.29
C THR A 202 10.65 7.86 -7.85
N VAL A 203 10.44 9.08 -8.36
CA VAL A 203 11.49 9.95 -8.89
C VAL A 203 12.50 10.31 -7.80
N ILE A 204 12.03 10.70 -6.60
CA ILE A 204 12.92 10.98 -5.45
C ILE A 204 13.76 9.75 -5.10
N GLN A 205 13.14 8.57 -5.03
CA GLN A 205 13.87 7.33 -4.75
C GLN A 205 14.91 7.00 -5.83
N LEU A 206 14.60 7.23 -7.11
CA LEU A 206 15.54 7.06 -8.23
C LEU A 206 16.71 8.06 -8.16
N ILE A 207 16.46 9.32 -7.80
CA ILE A 207 17.52 10.34 -7.62
C ILE A 207 18.46 9.92 -6.48
N VAL A 208 17.92 9.42 -5.37
CA VAL A 208 18.72 8.91 -4.25
C VAL A 208 19.56 7.71 -4.70
N LEU A 209 18.94 6.74 -5.38
CA LEU A 209 19.63 5.56 -5.92
C LEU A 209 20.77 5.96 -6.86
N TYR A 210 20.51 6.89 -7.78
CA TYR A 210 21.49 7.39 -8.73
C TYR A 210 22.64 8.12 -8.05
N SER A 211 22.35 8.94 -7.03
CA SER A 211 23.36 9.63 -6.23
C SER A 211 24.28 8.66 -5.50
N VAL A 212 23.72 7.59 -4.91
CA VAL A 212 24.50 6.50 -4.28
C VAL A 212 25.38 5.79 -5.31
N LEU A 213 24.86 5.52 -6.51
CA LEU A 213 25.63 4.88 -7.59
C LEU A 213 26.80 5.76 -8.08
N ILE A 214 26.59 7.06 -8.27
CA ILE A 214 27.66 8.00 -8.63
C ILE A 214 28.72 8.05 -7.54
N TYR A 215 28.30 8.14 -6.27
CA TYR A 215 29.23 8.18 -5.14
C TYR A 215 30.11 6.93 -5.10
N ASN A 216 29.50 5.75 -5.23
CA ASN A 216 30.23 4.48 -5.27
C ASN A 216 31.22 4.41 -6.43
N ARG A 217 30.84 4.91 -7.63
CA ARG A 217 31.72 4.93 -8.80
C ARG A 217 32.93 5.85 -8.59
N LYS A 218 32.74 7.07 -8.08
CA LYS A 218 33.85 8.00 -7.80
C LYS A 218 34.85 7.43 -6.80
N ASN A 219 34.36 6.73 -5.77
CA ASN A 219 35.22 6.09 -4.79
C ASN A 219 36.08 4.98 -5.42
N GLN A 220 35.53 4.19 -6.35
CA GLN A 220 36.30 3.16 -7.08
C GLN A 220 37.37 3.76 -8.00
N GLU A 221 37.08 4.86 -8.68
CA GLU A 221 38.03 5.52 -9.59
C GLU A 221 39.23 6.09 -8.82
N THR A 222 38.99 6.69 -7.64
CA THR A 222 40.06 7.21 -6.76
C THR A 222 41.02 6.10 -6.30
N GLU A 223 40.48 4.93 -5.95
CA GLU A 223 41.29 3.79 -5.52
C GLU A 223 42.16 3.21 -6.65
N SER A 224 41.71 3.27 -7.91
CA SER A 224 42.49 2.78 -9.05
C SER A 224 43.67 3.70 -9.41
N GLY A 225 43.53 5.01 -9.17
CA GLY A 225 44.55 6.01 -9.49
C GLY A 225 45.72 6.06 -8.50
N GLU A 226 45.52 5.67 -7.23
CA GLU A 226 46.57 5.63 -6.21
C GLU A 226 47.45 4.36 -6.27
N SER A 227 47.12 3.41 -7.14
CA SER A 227 47.83 2.13 -7.30
C SER A 227 48.84 2.10 -8.45
N GLN A 228 49.09 3.25 -9.10
CA GLN A 228 50.14 3.46 -10.11
C GLN A 228 51.28 4.29 -9.55
#